data_AF-A0AA39WL05-F1
#
_entry.id   AF-A0AA39WL05-F1
#
_cell.length_a   1.000
_cell.length_b   1.000
_cell.length_c   1.000
_cell.angle_alpha   90.00
_cell.angle_beta   90.00
_cell.angle_gamma   90.00
#
_symmetry.space_group_name_H-M   'P 1'
#
loop_
_entity.id
_entity.type
_entity.pdbx_description
1 polymer ?
#
loop_
_entity_poly.entity_id
_entity_poly.type
_entity_poly.pdbx_seq_one_letter_code
_entity_poly.pdbx_strand_id
1 'polypeptide(L)'
;MSTTALIGSTGLLGSNILTTLFSTPSVSTVQTISRRAPKSTSPKLNAILEPDTSLWKSRLASVSPVPTTVFSALGTTRAAAGSIENQWKIDHDLNVELAKEAKSIGVKSFVFISSAGTRGMIGGSSPYSKMKQGVEDTVKELGFDNAVILRPGLILGEREEKKQLGGILNPAVHGIGKVFGMWAQDVLGQDALVIARAAVHAARLIEEGKAPEKYWVLEGSPPSGPLPPYPFRMEGLVIPGFGRGSAELGIPTANLPVSPTGTPWLDTLPSGVYFGWASLCLPSHHPDYAPVAGSSYSLYPMVMSIGYNPFYKNTVRSAEVHVLKKFGADFYGVTMRLLILGFIREEKDYAGLEALIADINFDCEVAKKSLARAAWKPKEVGEEGTLDCSWLLRAGGEEGKEWERVRTS
;
A
#
# COMPACT_ATOMS: atom_id res chain seq x y z
N MET A 1 -9.46 14.43 -20.89
CA MET A 1 -8.81 13.10 -20.83
C MET A 1 -7.33 13.29 -21.05
N SER A 2 -6.48 12.58 -20.32
CA SER A 2 -5.03 12.77 -20.33
C SER A 2 -4.31 11.70 -21.15
N THR A 3 -3.20 12.12 -21.78
CA THR A 3 -2.21 11.23 -22.38
C THR A 3 -1.08 11.05 -21.38
N THR A 4 -0.78 9.79 -21.07
CA THR A 4 0.26 9.43 -20.11
C THR A 4 1.34 8.61 -20.80
N ALA A 5 2.60 8.81 -20.45
CA ALA A 5 3.67 7.91 -20.86
C ALA A 5 4.13 7.04 -19.67
N LEU A 6 4.40 5.76 -19.93
CA LEU A 6 4.94 4.82 -18.96
C LEU A 6 6.21 4.17 -19.50
N ILE A 7 7.31 4.40 -18.81
CA ILE A 7 8.59 3.77 -19.08
C ILE A 7 8.81 2.62 -18.08
N GLY A 8 9.28 1.47 -18.58
CA GLY A 8 9.44 0.27 -17.76
C GLY A 8 8.19 -0.61 -17.65
N SER A 9 7.23 -0.47 -18.57
CA SER A 9 5.94 -1.16 -18.59
C SER A 9 5.99 -2.70 -18.55
N THR A 10 7.13 -3.32 -18.93
CA THR A 10 7.28 -4.79 -18.95
C THR A 10 7.79 -5.38 -17.63
N GLY A 11 8.23 -4.56 -16.68
CA GLY A 11 8.68 -5.00 -15.36
C GLY A 11 7.52 -5.31 -14.43
N LEU A 12 7.77 -6.02 -13.32
CA LEU A 12 6.73 -6.43 -12.35
C LEU A 12 5.83 -5.26 -11.90
N LEU A 13 6.44 -4.14 -11.50
CA LEU A 13 5.69 -2.96 -11.09
C LEU A 13 5.10 -2.21 -12.30
N GLY A 14 5.88 -2.03 -13.36
CA GLY A 14 5.43 -1.34 -14.56
C GLY A 14 4.20 -1.97 -15.21
N SER A 15 4.09 -3.30 -15.22
CA SER A 15 2.91 -3.99 -15.76
C SER A 15 1.66 -3.75 -14.91
N ASN A 16 1.82 -3.64 -13.58
CA ASN A 16 0.73 -3.30 -12.68
C ASN A 16 0.30 -1.83 -12.84
N ILE A 17 1.25 -0.91 -13.02
CA ILE A 17 0.95 0.50 -13.35
C ILE A 17 0.18 0.58 -14.67
N LEU A 18 0.64 -0.14 -15.70
CA LEU A 18 -0.01 -0.16 -17.00
C LEU A 18 -1.48 -0.62 -16.92
N THR A 19 -1.74 -1.74 -16.25
CA THR A 19 -3.10 -2.26 -16.05
C THR A 19 -3.97 -1.29 -15.25
N THR A 20 -3.39 -0.62 -14.25
CA THR A 20 -4.11 0.40 -13.46
C THR A 20 -4.46 1.62 -14.30
N LEU A 21 -3.54 2.09 -15.16
CA LEU A 21 -3.79 3.19 -16.09
C LEU A 21 -4.90 2.87 -17.09
N PHE A 22 -4.96 1.64 -17.62
CA PHE A 22 -6.05 1.23 -18.51
C PHE A 22 -7.42 1.34 -17.84
N SER A 23 -7.49 0.96 -16.56
CA SER A 23 -8.70 0.98 -15.75
C SER A 23 -9.07 2.38 -15.24
N THR A 24 -8.23 3.39 -15.48
CA THR A 24 -8.46 4.76 -15.00
C THR A 24 -9.27 5.56 -16.04
N PRO A 25 -10.47 6.07 -15.70
CA PRO A 25 -11.32 6.78 -16.66
C PRO A 25 -10.74 8.09 -17.19
N SER A 26 -9.95 8.82 -16.40
CA SER A 26 -9.36 10.10 -16.82
C SER A 26 -8.29 9.94 -17.91
N VAL A 27 -7.68 8.76 -18.01
CA VAL A 27 -6.62 8.42 -18.96
C VAL A 27 -7.22 7.91 -20.27
N SER A 28 -7.01 8.65 -21.37
CA SER A 28 -7.43 8.24 -22.72
C SER A 28 -6.38 7.43 -23.45
N THR A 29 -5.11 7.74 -23.25
CA THR A 29 -4.01 7.13 -24.00
C THR A 29 -2.83 6.86 -23.07
N VAL A 30 -2.27 5.65 -23.18
CA VAL A 30 -1.05 5.25 -22.50
C VAL A 30 0.02 4.92 -23.53
N GLN A 31 1.04 5.77 -23.59
CA GLN A 31 2.21 5.60 -24.43
C GLN A 31 3.25 4.80 -23.65
N THR A 32 3.76 3.70 -24.19
CA THR A 32 4.85 2.96 -23.55
C THR A 32 6.08 2.94 -24.44
N ILE A 33 7.26 3.14 -23.85
CA ILE A 33 8.54 2.91 -24.54
C ILE A 33 9.22 1.73 -23.85
N SER A 34 9.42 0.64 -24.59
CA SER A 34 9.94 -0.60 -24.02
C SER A 34 10.70 -1.44 -25.05
N ARG A 35 11.64 -2.26 -24.55
CA ARG A 35 12.43 -3.18 -25.38
C ARG A 35 11.60 -4.33 -25.95
N ARG A 36 10.46 -4.61 -25.30
CA ARG A 36 9.54 -5.72 -25.59
C ARG A 36 8.11 -5.23 -25.45
N ALA A 37 7.17 -5.90 -26.10
CA ALA A 37 5.76 -5.59 -25.96
C ALA A 37 5.28 -5.76 -24.50
N PRO A 38 4.45 -4.84 -23.99
CA PRO A 38 3.76 -5.06 -22.72
C PRO A 38 2.90 -6.33 -22.75
N LYS A 39 2.77 -7.00 -21.60
CA LYS A 39 1.95 -8.21 -21.48
C LYS A 39 0.45 -7.92 -21.61
N SER A 40 0.00 -6.80 -21.05
CA SER A 40 -1.38 -6.35 -21.11
C SER A 40 -1.60 -5.38 -22.26
N THR A 41 -2.73 -5.54 -22.96
CA THR A 41 -3.13 -4.70 -24.09
C THR A 41 -4.48 -4.02 -23.79
N SER A 42 -4.74 -2.91 -24.47
CA SER A 42 -5.97 -2.13 -24.34
C SER A 42 -6.12 -1.24 -25.57
N PRO A 43 -7.34 -0.85 -25.98
CA PRO A 43 -7.53 0.20 -26.99
C PRO A 43 -6.86 1.53 -26.62
N LYS A 44 -6.57 1.77 -25.34
CA LYS A 44 -5.84 2.95 -24.84
C LYS A 44 -4.32 2.87 -25.07
N LEU A 45 -3.77 1.69 -25.39
CA LEU A 45 -2.33 1.46 -25.47
C LEU A 45 -1.77 1.90 -26.82
N ASN A 46 -0.72 2.71 -26.78
CA ASN A 46 0.18 2.93 -27.91
C ASN A 46 1.59 2.47 -27.50
N ALA A 47 2.03 1.34 -28.04
CA ALA A 47 3.28 0.69 -27.63
C ALA A 47 4.41 0.98 -28.62
N ILE A 48 5.38 1.78 -28.19
CA ILE A 48 6.62 2.05 -28.91
C ILE A 48 7.65 0.98 -28.53
N LEU A 49 7.92 0.07 -29.46
CA LEU A 49 8.94 -0.96 -29.32
C LEU A 49 10.29 -0.42 -29.79
N GLU A 50 11.19 -0.22 -28.84
CA GLU A 50 12.54 0.27 -29.10
C GLU A 50 13.55 -0.56 -28.30
N PRO A 51 14.21 -1.56 -28.93
CA PRO A 51 15.22 -2.40 -28.26
C PRO A 51 16.44 -1.62 -27.79
N ASP A 52 16.81 -0.54 -28.49
CA ASP A 52 17.97 0.28 -28.15
C ASP A 52 17.59 1.42 -27.18
N THR A 53 18.04 1.29 -25.93
CA THR A 53 17.75 2.27 -24.88
C THR A 53 18.32 3.65 -25.15
N SER A 54 19.37 3.78 -25.98
CA SER A 54 19.95 5.08 -26.35
C SER A 54 18.99 5.94 -27.19
N LEU A 55 18.04 5.29 -27.89
CA LEU A 55 17.03 5.96 -28.70
C LEU A 55 15.79 6.36 -27.88
N TRP A 56 15.67 5.96 -26.61
CA TRP A 56 14.44 6.18 -25.85
C TRP A 56 14.15 7.66 -25.59
N LYS A 57 15.21 8.46 -25.43
CA LYS A 57 15.11 9.92 -25.35
C LYS A 57 14.42 10.50 -26.58
N SER A 58 14.91 10.17 -27.79
CA SER A 58 14.33 10.67 -29.03
C SER A 58 12.93 10.11 -29.29
N ARG A 59 12.66 8.86 -28.89
CA ARG A 59 11.30 8.28 -28.92
C ARG A 59 10.34 9.03 -28.03
N LEU A 60 10.73 9.38 -26.80
CA LEU A 60 9.93 10.19 -25.89
C LEU A 60 9.65 11.57 -26.47
N ALA A 61 10.66 12.21 -27.05
CA ALA A 61 10.51 13.52 -27.70
C ALA A 61 9.54 13.51 -28.90
N SER A 62 9.40 12.36 -29.56
CA SER A 62 8.54 12.19 -30.73
C SER A 62 7.09 11.83 -30.39
N VAL A 63 6.75 11.66 -29.11
CA VAL A 63 5.39 11.30 -28.68
C VAL A 63 4.44 12.47 -28.92
N SER A 64 3.36 12.21 -29.67
CA SER A 64 2.28 13.16 -29.92
C SER A 64 0.91 12.53 -29.64
N PRO A 65 -0.01 13.21 -28.92
CA PRO A 65 0.23 14.49 -28.22
C PRO A 65 1.22 14.34 -27.06
N VAL A 66 1.85 15.45 -26.65
CA VAL A 66 2.78 15.47 -25.51
C VAL A 66 2.09 14.90 -24.27
N PRO A 67 2.69 13.93 -23.57
CA PRO A 67 2.12 13.39 -22.34
C PRO A 67 1.99 14.47 -21.26
N THR A 68 0.86 14.53 -20.57
CA THR A 68 0.70 15.41 -19.40
C THR A 68 1.49 14.87 -18.21
N THR A 69 1.57 13.54 -18.11
CA THR A 69 2.27 12.82 -17.03
C THR A 69 3.19 11.74 -17.60
N VAL A 70 4.41 11.64 -17.07
CA VAL A 70 5.34 10.53 -17.34
C VAL A 70 5.56 9.72 -16.07
N PHE A 71 5.39 8.41 -16.15
CA PHE A 71 5.76 7.45 -15.13
C PHE A 71 7.06 6.76 -15.50
N SER A 72 8.04 6.75 -14.61
CA SER A 72 9.24 5.91 -14.74
C SER A 72 9.26 4.83 -13.66
N ALA A 73 9.01 3.60 -14.09
CA ALA A 73 9.17 2.37 -13.31
C ALA A 73 10.42 1.58 -13.75
N LEU A 74 11.43 2.29 -14.29
CA LEU A 74 12.68 1.68 -14.71
C LEU A 74 13.55 1.25 -13.54
N GLY A 75 14.08 0.05 -13.66
CA GLY A 75 15.11 -0.48 -12.79
C GLY A 75 15.55 -1.86 -13.25
N THR A 76 16.80 -2.19 -12.95
CA THR A 76 17.39 -3.51 -13.14
C THR A 76 18.13 -3.93 -11.87
N THR A 77 18.45 -5.22 -11.78
CA THR A 77 19.32 -5.73 -10.72
C THR A 77 20.76 -5.80 -11.23
N ARG A 78 21.74 -5.71 -10.33
CA ARG A 78 23.16 -5.94 -10.68
C ARG A 78 23.35 -7.26 -11.42
N ALA A 79 22.65 -8.32 -11.00
CA ALA A 79 22.71 -9.63 -11.64
C ALA A 79 22.20 -9.59 -13.10
N ALA A 80 21.07 -8.92 -13.35
CA ALA A 80 20.51 -8.79 -14.70
C ALA A 80 21.31 -7.81 -15.58
N ALA A 81 21.97 -6.81 -14.99
CA ALA A 81 22.83 -5.86 -15.71
C ALA A 81 24.25 -6.40 -15.98
N GLY A 82 24.66 -7.44 -15.26
CA GLY A 82 26.01 -8.02 -15.30
C GLY A 82 27.07 -7.24 -14.51
N SER A 83 26.91 -5.92 -14.31
CA SER A 83 27.84 -5.10 -13.54
C SER A 83 27.16 -3.90 -12.86
N ILE A 84 27.85 -3.23 -11.94
CA ILE A 84 27.35 -2.02 -11.27
C ILE A 84 27.30 -0.85 -12.27
N GLU A 85 28.27 -0.74 -13.17
CA GLU A 85 28.35 0.29 -14.20
C GLU A 85 27.18 0.17 -15.18
N ASN A 86 26.84 -1.06 -15.60
CA ASN A 86 25.70 -1.29 -16.46
C ASN A 86 24.37 -1.05 -15.73
N GLN A 87 24.29 -1.38 -14.43
CA GLN A 87 23.14 -1.01 -13.62
C GLN A 87 23.01 0.51 -13.51
N TRP A 88 24.12 1.25 -13.34
CA TRP A 88 24.14 2.70 -13.26
C TRP A 88 23.57 3.36 -14.52
N LYS A 89 23.98 2.88 -15.70
CA LYS A 89 23.47 3.36 -17.00
C LYS A 89 21.95 3.28 -17.11
N ILE A 90 21.33 2.28 -16.48
CA ILE A 90 19.88 2.04 -16.55
C ILE A 90 19.13 2.70 -15.39
N ASP A 91 19.52 2.42 -14.15
CA ASP A 91 18.83 2.86 -12.93
C ASP A 91 19.06 4.34 -12.62
N HIS A 92 20.14 4.94 -13.14
CA HIS A 92 20.46 6.35 -12.98
C HIS A 92 20.45 7.11 -14.32
N ASP A 93 21.41 6.85 -15.22
CA ASP A 93 21.66 7.74 -16.36
C ASP A 93 20.46 7.83 -17.31
N LEU A 94 19.92 6.68 -17.73
CA LEU A 94 18.74 6.64 -18.60
C LEU A 94 17.52 7.29 -17.93
N ASN A 95 17.34 7.11 -16.62
CA ASN A 95 16.25 7.75 -15.89
C ASN A 95 16.41 9.29 -15.87
N VAL A 96 17.62 9.78 -15.62
CA VAL A 96 17.95 11.20 -15.64
C VAL A 96 17.73 11.80 -17.03
N GLU A 97 18.18 11.12 -18.09
CA GLU A 97 18.01 11.57 -19.46
C GLU A 97 16.53 11.68 -19.84
N LEU A 98 15.72 10.68 -19.48
CA LEU A 98 14.29 10.68 -19.75
C LEU A 98 13.55 11.74 -18.94
N ALA A 99 13.95 11.99 -17.68
CA ALA A 99 13.37 13.07 -16.88
C ALA A 99 13.68 14.45 -17.49
N LYS A 100 14.93 14.68 -17.91
CA LYS A 100 15.33 15.92 -18.59
C LYS A 100 14.54 16.12 -19.89
N GLU A 101 14.40 15.07 -20.68
CA GLU A 101 13.65 15.14 -21.95
C GLU A 101 12.15 15.37 -21.72
N ALA A 102 11.56 14.69 -20.73
CA ALA A 102 10.17 14.91 -20.36
C ALA A 102 9.93 16.39 -20.02
N LYS A 103 10.83 17.00 -19.23
CA LYS A 103 10.73 18.42 -18.90
C LYS A 103 10.88 19.32 -20.13
N SER A 104 11.83 19.03 -21.03
CA SER A 104 12.07 19.87 -22.21
C SER A 104 10.91 19.86 -23.21
N ILE A 105 10.19 18.75 -23.33
CA ILE A 105 9.00 18.67 -24.21
C ILE A 105 7.71 19.19 -23.57
N GLY A 106 7.78 19.68 -22.32
CA GLY A 106 6.63 20.29 -21.64
C GLY A 106 5.73 19.33 -20.88
N VAL A 107 6.22 18.14 -20.50
CA VAL A 107 5.52 17.28 -19.54
C VAL A 107 5.33 18.05 -18.23
N LYS A 108 4.11 18.04 -17.71
CA LYS A 108 3.74 18.77 -16.49
C LYS A 108 4.11 18.01 -15.24
N SER A 109 3.84 16.71 -15.24
CA SER A 109 3.97 15.85 -14.06
C SER A 109 4.92 14.68 -14.28
N PHE A 110 5.82 14.43 -13.33
CA PHE A 110 6.74 13.28 -13.39
C PHE A 110 6.58 12.38 -12.17
N VAL A 111 6.32 11.09 -12.38
CA VAL A 111 6.16 10.09 -11.32
C VAL A 111 7.31 9.10 -11.39
N PHE A 112 8.15 9.06 -10.37
CA PHE A 112 9.30 8.17 -10.31
C PHE A 112 9.14 7.10 -9.24
N ILE A 113 9.36 5.84 -9.61
CA ILE A 113 9.47 4.74 -8.65
C ILE A 113 10.92 4.61 -8.19
N SER A 114 11.17 5.13 -7.00
CA SER A 114 12.42 5.01 -6.26
C SER A 114 12.40 3.78 -5.32
N SER A 115 13.01 3.90 -4.14
CA SER A 115 13.06 2.88 -3.10
C SER A 115 13.20 3.52 -1.71
N ALA A 116 12.56 2.91 -0.72
CA ALA A 116 12.69 3.28 0.69
C ALA A 116 14.10 2.96 1.23
N GLY A 117 14.48 3.65 2.30
CA GLY A 117 15.76 3.40 2.98
C GLY A 117 16.99 3.91 2.23
N THR A 118 16.83 4.49 1.03
CA THR A 118 17.95 5.00 0.24
C THR A 118 18.64 6.17 0.91
N ARG A 119 17.96 7.05 1.67
CA ARG A 119 18.56 8.24 2.32
C ARG A 119 18.91 8.09 3.82
N GLY A 120 18.88 6.88 4.39
CA GLY A 120 19.26 6.65 5.79
C GLY A 120 20.78 6.61 6.02
N MET A 121 21.25 6.75 7.27
CA MET A 121 22.69 6.78 7.63
C MET A 121 23.49 5.58 7.08
N ILE A 122 22.88 4.39 7.05
CA ILE A 122 23.52 3.15 6.57
C ILE A 122 23.19 2.88 5.09
N GLY A 123 21.98 3.25 4.65
CA GLY A 123 21.52 3.03 3.27
C GLY A 123 22.10 4.01 2.25
N GLY A 124 22.46 5.23 2.66
CA GLY A 124 22.86 6.32 1.77
C GLY A 124 24.16 6.14 1.01
N SER A 125 25.05 5.26 1.48
CA SER A 125 26.38 5.07 0.89
C SER A 125 26.43 3.96 -0.17
N SER A 126 25.40 3.11 -0.27
CA SER A 126 25.33 2.02 -1.25
C SER A 126 25.23 2.54 -2.69
N PRO A 127 25.89 1.90 -3.68
CA PRO A 127 25.76 2.29 -5.10
C PRO A 127 24.31 2.37 -5.59
N TYR A 128 23.46 1.41 -5.20
CA TYR A 128 22.04 1.41 -5.58
C TYR A 128 21.30 2.64 -5.02
N SER A 129 21.56 3.00 -3.77
CA SER A 129 20.96 4.17 -3.14
C SER A 129 21.41 5.46 -3.82
N LYS A 130 22.70 5.58 -4.18
CA LYS A 130 23.21 6.75 -4.92
C LYS A 130 22.56 6.89 -6.28
N MET A 131 22.33 5.79 -7.01
CA MET A 131 21.60 5.81 -8.29
C MET A 131 20.18 6.37 -8.09
N LYS A 132 19.43 5.82 -7.13
CA LYS A 132 18.04 6.27 -6.89
C LYS A 132 17.96 7.70 -6.36
N GLN A 133 18.84 8.08 -5.42
CA GLN A 133 18.94 9.44 -4.92
C GLN A 133 19.25 10.45 -6.03
N GLY A 134 20.23 10.14 -6.91
CA GLY A 134 20.62 11.02 -8.01
C GLY A 134 19.47 11.30 -8.99
N VAL A 135 18.63 10.30 -9.28
CA VAL A 135 17.41 10.50 -10.07
C VAL A 135 16.40 11.37 -9.32
N GLU A 136 16.15 11.10 -8.03
CA GLU A 136 15.24 11.93 -7.23
C GLU A 136 15.68 13.39 -7.15
N ASP A 137 16.96 13.64 -6.90
CA ASP A 137 17.54 14.98 -6.83
C ASP A 137 17.42 15.68 -8.19
N THR A 138 17.71 14.97 -9.29
CA THR A 138 17.53 15.51 -10.64
C THR A 138 16.06 15.89 -10.92
N VAL A 139 15.09 15.02 -10.57
CA VAL A 139 13.67 15.31 -10.77
C VAL A 139 13.24 16.52 -9.94
N LYS A 140 13.76 16.67 -8.72
CA LYS A 140 13.52 17.84 -7.87
C LYS A 140 14.09 19.12 -8.48
N GLU A 141 15.32 19.08 -8.97
CA GLU A 141 16.01 20.22 -9.60
C GLU A 141 15.35 20.66 -10.91
N LEU A 142 14.82 19.72 -11.71
CA LEU A 142 14.12 20.02 -12.96
C LEU A 142 12.84 20.85 -12.77
N GLY A 143 12.27 20.87 -11.56
CA GLY A 143 11.14 21.74 -11.23
C GLY A 143 9.93 21.50 -12.12
N PHE A 144 9.49 20.25 -12.27
CA PHE A 144 8.19 19.94 -12.86
C PHE A 144 7.06 20.70 -12.16
N ASP A 145 5.94 20.93 -12.84
CA ASP A 145 4.77 21.57 -12.20
C ASP A 145 4.36 20.75 -10.97
N ASN A 146 4.41 19.42 -11.12
CA ASN A 146 4.35 18.47 -10.02
C ASN A 146 5.31 17.29 -10.25
N ALA A 147 5.88 16.75 -9.19
CA ALA A 147 6.67 15.53 -9.21
C ALA A 147 6.24 14.63 -8.05
N VAL A 148 6.09 13.33 -8.31
CA VAL A 148 5.80 12.33 -7.28
C VAL A 148 6.94 11.34 -7.22
N ILE A 149 7.51 11.16 -6.03
CA ILE A 149 8.52 10.14 -5.77
C ILE A 149 7.90 9.06 -4.90
N LEU A 150 7.71 7.88 -5.45
CA LEU A 150 7.32 6.72 -4.66
C LEU A 150 8.57 6.02 -4.13
N ARG A 151 8.66 5.86 -2.82
CA ARG A 151 9.70 5.09 -2.13
C ARG A 151 9.10 3.82 -1.55
N PRO A 152 8.80 2.82 -2.39
CA PRO A 152 8.31 1.54 -1.89
C PRO A 152 9.42 0.81 -1.11
N GLY A 153 9.00 -0.07 -0.20
CA GLY A 153 9.89 -1.08 0.38
C GLY A 153 10.35 -2.11 -0.68
N LEU A 154 10.81 -3.28 -0.24
CA LEU A 154 11.02 -4.43 -1.13
C LEU A 154 9.73 -4.66 -1.95
N ILE A 155 9.82 -5.09 -3.20
CA ILE A 155 8.62 -5.32 -4.03
C ILE A 155 8.37 -6.82 -4.09
N LEU A 156 7.24 -7.30 -3.54
CA LEU A 156 6.82 -8.70 -3.65
C LEU A 156 5.91 -8.90 -4.86
N GLY A 157 6.12 -10.01 -5.55
CA GLY A 157 5.31 -10.49 -6.66
C GLY A 157 6.02 -11.61 -7.40
N GLU A 158 5.27 -12.56 -7.96
CA GLU A 158 5.83 -13.67 -8.73
C GLU A 158 6.56 -13.11 -9.97
N ARG A 159 7.88 -13.15 -9.95
CA ARG A 159 8.66 -12.95 -11.18
C ARG A 159 8.57 -14.25 -11.96
N GLU A 160 7.94 -14.20 -13.13
CA GLU A 160 8.16 -15.23 -14.15
C GLU A 160 9.59 -15.10 -14.69
N GLU A 161 10.56 -15.65 -13.97
CA GLU A 161 11.82 -16.08 -14.58
C GLU A 161 11.69 -17.56 -14.94
N LYS A 162 11.89 -17.84 -16.24
CA LYS A 162 11.71 -19.14 -16.86
C LYS A 162 12.40 -20.26 -16.07
N LYS A 163 11.65 -21.37 -15.90
CA LYS A 163 12.18 -22.74 -15.90
C LYS A 163 13.31 -22.87 -16.93
N GLN A 164 14.56 -22.88 -16.48
CA GLN A 164 15.71 -23.47 -17.19
C GLN A 164 16.92 -23.52 -16.25
N LEU A 165 17.01 -24.57 -15.43
CA LEU A 165 18.06 -25.60 -15.48
C LEU A 165 17.84 -26.56 -14.31
N GLY A 166 17.49 -27.80 -14.63
CA GLY A 166 17.68 -28.91 -13.70
C GLY A 166 19.18 -29.17 -13.52
N GLY A 167 19.56 -29.64 -12.34
CA GLY A 167 20.85 -30.27 -12.09
C GLY A 167 21.88 -29.40 -11.36
N ILE A 168 22.21 -29.84 -10.14
CA ILE A 168 23.43 -29.56 -9.35
C ILE A 168 23.42 -28.26 -8.53
N LEU A 169 23.00 -28.41 -7.26
CA LEU A 169 23.23 -27.47 -6.16
C LEU A 169 24.73 -27.36 -5.86
N ASN A 170 25.30 -26.16 -6.00
CA ASN A 170 26.67 -25.86 -5.58
C ASN A 170 26.68 -25.47 -4.07
N PRO A 171 27.49 -26.08 -3.20
CA PRO A 171 27.41 -25.93 -1.73
C PRO A 171 27.81 -24.54 -1.18
N ALA A 172 28.20 -23.59 -2.02
CA ALA A 172 28.60 -22.23 -1.61
C ALA A 172 27.43 -21.35 -1.09
N VAL A 173 26.17 -21.77 -1.30
CA VAL A 173 24.97 -21.00 -0.89
C VAL A 173 24.69 -21.10 0.62
N HIS A 174 25.22 -22.10 1.33
CA HIS A 174 25.00 -22.26 2.78
C HIS A 174 25.83 -21.34 3.68
N GLY A 175 26.90 -20.71 3.15
CA GLY A 175 27.80 -19.86 3.95
C GLY A 175 27.33 -18.41 4.11
N ILE A 176 26.67 -17.85 3.10
CA ILE A 176 26.28 -16.43 3.08
C ILE A 176 24.97 -16.19 3.84
N GLY A 177 24.10 -17.20 3.92
CA GLY A 177 22.83 -17.13 4.65
C GLY A 177 22.97 -16.90 6.16
N LYS A 178 24.11 -17.26 6.78
CA LYS A 178 24.31 -17.10 8.23
C LYS A 178 24.78 -15.72 8.66
N VAL A 179 25.41 -14.93 7.78
CA VAL A 179 25.95 -13.59 8.14
C VAL A 179 24.96 -12.47 7.80
N PHE A 180 24.15 -12.66 6.75
CA PHE A 180 23.13 -11.69 6.33
C PHE A 180 21.69 -12.05 6.75
N GLY A 181 21.49 -13.23 7.35
CA GLY A 181 20.17 -13.84 7.60
C GLY A 181 19.26 -13.16 8.62
N MET A 182 19.77 -12.21 9.42
CA MET A 182 18.96 -11.43 10.38
C MET A 182 18.49 -10.07 9.82
N TRP A 183 19.15 -9.51 8.80
CA TRP A 183 18.92 -8.12 8.37
C TRP A 183 18.14 -8.00 7.05
N ALA A 184 18.01 -9.10 6.31
CA ALA A 184 17.27 -9.16 5.04
C ALA A 184 15.76 -9.43 5.22
N GLN A 185 15.31 -9.76 6.43
CA GLN A 185 13.92 -10.12 6.73
C GLN A 185 13.04 -8.89 7.02
N ASP A 186 13.64 -7.76 7.44
CA ASP A 186 12.91 -6.58 7.93
C ASP A 186 12.43 -5.59 6.85
N VAL A 187 12.59 -5.94 5.57
CA VAL A 187 11.94 -5.22 4.47
C VAL A 187 10.89 -6.14 3.85
N LEU A 188 9.83 -6.43 4.61
CA LEU A 188 8.66 -7.14 4.11
C LEU A 188 8.08 -6.37 2.92
N GLY A 189 8.13 -6.99 1.75
CA GLY A 189 7.89 -6.26 0.54
C GLY A 189 6.43 -5.95 0.26
N GLN A 190 6.23 -4.84 -0.44
CA GLN A 190 4.95 -4.31 -0.87
C GLN A 190 4.52 -4.97 -2.17
N ASP A 191 3.23 -5.25 -2.27
CA ASP A 191 2.65 -5.80 -3.47
C ASP A 191 2.76 -4.79 -4.63
N ALA A 192 3.23 -5.26 -5.78
CA ALA A 192 3.40 -4.41 -6.96
C ALA A 192 2.10 -3.71 -7.39
N LEU A 193 0.93 -4.31 -7.14
CA LEU A 193 -0.36 -3.70 -7.44
C LEU A 193 -0.68 -2.53 -6.50
N VAL A 194 -0.24 -2.58 -5.22
CA VAL A 194 -0.42 -1.48 -4.25
C VAL A 194 0.37 -0.27 -4.69
N ILE A 195 1.65 -0.47 -4.97
CA ILE A 195 2.54 0.61 -5.40
C ILE A 195 2.03 1.21 -6.72
N ALA A 196 1.54 0.37 -7.64
CA ALA A 196 0.97 0.81 -8.89
C ALA A 196 -0.28 1.69 -8.70
N ARG A 197 -1.23 1.23 -7.87
CA ARG A 197 -2.45 1.99 -7.53
C ARG A 197 -2.11 3.31 -6.84
N ALA A 198 -1.16 3.31 -5.92
CA ALA A 198 -0.69 4.53 -5.27
C ALA A 198 -0.08 5.52 -6.27
N ALA A 199 0.76 5.05 -7.20
CA ALA A 199 1.38 5.90 -8.23
C ALA A 199 0.32 6.56 -9.12
N VAL A 200 -0.63 5.76 -9.64
CA VAL A 200 -1.68 6.28 -10.53
C VAL A 200 -2.65 7.21 -9.79
N HIS A 201 -2.99 6.88 -8.54
CA HIS A 201 -3.82 7.73 -7.70
C HIS A 201 -3.16 9.09 -7.42
N ALA A 202 -1.86 9.09 -7.14
CA ALA A 202 -1.11 10.33 -6.91
C ALA A 202 -1.13 11.25 -8.14
N ALA A 203 -0.93 10.68 -9.34
CA ALA A 203 -1.05 11.42 -10.59
C ALA A 203 -2.46 12.00 -10.80
N ARG A 204 -3.51 11.24 -10.44
CA ARG A 204 -4.90 11.74 -10.49
C ARG A 204 -5.12 12.92 -9.56
N LEU A 205 -4.62 12.87 -8.31
CA LEU A 205 -4.74 13.99 -7.38
C LEU A 205 -4.04 15.25 -7.89
N ILE A 206 -2.93 15.11 -8.62
CA ILE A 206 -2.29 16.22 -9.33
C ILE A 206 -3.22 16.80 -10.41
N GLU A 207 -3.81 15.95 -11.27
CA GLU A 207 -4.74 16.38 -12.31
C GLU A 207 -5.96 17.11 -11.74
N GLU A 208 -6.41 16.71 -10.54
CA GLU A 208 -7.53 17.33 -9.81
C GLU A 208 -7.13 18.59 -9.03
N GLY A 209 -5.85 18.99 -9.03
CA GLY A 209 -5.36 20.13 -8.25
C GLY A 209 -5.36 19.89 -6.73
N LYS A 210 -5.39 18.63 -6.30
CA LYS A 210 -5.43 18.18 -4.90
C LYS A 210 -4.08 17.66 -4.39
N ALA A 211 -3.01 17.82 -5.15
CA ALA A 211 -1.68 17.46 -4.70
C ALA A 211 -1.30 18.29 -3.45
N PRO A 212 -0.79 17.65 -2.38
CA PRO A 212 -0.44 18.38 -1.16
C PRO A 212 0.76 19.30 -1.37
N GLU A 213 1.68 18.93 -2.26
CA GLU A 213 2.91 19.66 -2.56
C GLU A 213 3.30 19.48 -4.03
N LYS A 214 4.07 20.43 -4.58
CA LYS A 214 4.63 20.31 -5.94
C LYS A 214 5.62 19.15 -6.05
N TYR A 215 6.41 18.89 -5.02
CA TYR A 215 7.34 17.76 -4.97
C TYR A 215 6.90 16.82 -3.87
N TRP A 216 6.11 15.82 -4.23
CA TRP A 216 5.43 14.96 -3.28
C TRP A 216 6.16 13.62 -3.15
N VAL A 217 6.67 13.34 -1.95
CA VAL A 217 7.26 12.03 -1.63
C VAL A 217 6.19 11.14 -0.99
N LEU A 218 5.95 9.99 -1.62
CA LEU A 218 5.12 8.91 -1.12
C LEU A 218 6.01 7.81 -0.58
N GLU A 219 6.14 7.74 0.73
CA GLU A 219 6.78 6.61 1.39
C GLU A 219 5.73 5.54 1.74
N GLY A 220 6.12 4.28 1.61
CA GLY A 220 5.35 3.21 2.26
C GLY A 220 5.22 3.46 3.76
N SER A 221 4.20 2.87 4.40
CA SER A 221 4.10 2.82 5.85
C SER A 221 5.48 2.56 6.49
N PRO A 222 5.99 3.44 7.36
CA PRO A 222 7.41 3.44 7.71
C PRO A 222 7.84 2.14 8.38
N PRO A 223 9.07 1.65 8.14
CA PRO A 223 9.56 0.44 8.79
C PRO A 223 9.62 0.60 10.32
N SER A 224 9.74 1.84 10.82
CA SER A 224 9.78 2.17 12.25
C SER A 224 8.43 2.12 12.98
N GLY A 225 7.32 1.82 12.29
CA GLY A 225 5.99 1.78 12.89
C GLY A 225 5.08 2.91 12.40
N PRO A 226 3.86 3.04 12.95
CA PRO A 226 2.95 4.13 12.62
C PRO A 226 3.57 5.50 12.96
N LEU A 227 3.33 6.51 12.12
CA LEU A 227 3.69 7.90 12.39
C LEU A 227 2.45 8.74 12.75
N PRO A 228 2.63 9.86 13.48
CA PRO A 228 1.55 10.81 13.71
C PRO A 228 0.82 11.17 12.41
N PRO A 229 -0.53 11.23 12.42
CA PRO A 229 -1.38 11.24 13.61
C PRO A 229 -1.78 9.85 14.15
N TYR A 230 -1.25 8.75 13.60
CA TYR A 230 -1.52 7.40 14.08
C TYR A 230 -0.68 7.06 15.34
N PRO A 231 -1.15 6.16 16.22
CA PRO A 231 -2.42 5.43 16.15
C PRO A 231 -3.65 6.25 16.57
N PHE A 232 -4.78 6.05 15.90
CA PHE A 232 -6.09 6.44 16.45
C PHE A 232 -6.67 5.31 17.29
N ARG A 233 -7.54 5.67 18.24
CA ARG A 233 -8.12 4.76 19.23
C ARG A 233 -9.64 4.85 19.21
N MET A 234 -10.31 3.70 19.23
CA MET A 234 -11.78 3.60 19.26
C MET A 234 -12.23 2.42 20.11
N GLU A 235 -13.24 2.62 20.96
CA GLU A 235 -13.82 1.56 21.79
C GLU A 235 -15.35 1.63 21.76
N GLY A 236 -15.98 0.47 21.84
CA GLY A 236 -17.43 0.37 22.00
C GLY A 236 -17.91 -1.07 22.00
N LEU A 237 -19.21 -1.22 22.26
CA LEU A 237 -19.88 -2.50 22.08
C LEU A 237 -20.10 -2.76 20.58
N VAL A 238 -19.88 -4.01 20.17
CA VAL A 238 -20.19 -4.44 18.80
C VAL A 238 -21.70 -4.42 18.59
N ILE A 239 -22.19 -3.59 17.68
CA ILE A 239 -23.61 -3.46 17.36
C ILE A 239 -23.94 -4.07 15.99
N PRO A 240 -25.20 -4.52 15.77
CA PRO A 240 -25.65 -4.94 14.45
C PRO A 240 -25.50 -3.82 13.43
N GLY A 241 -24.96 -4.17 12.25
CA GLY A 241 -25.00 -3.30 11.08
C GLY A 241 -26.36 -3.36 10.38
N PHE A 242 -26.46 -2.67 9.24
CA PHE A 242 -27.70 -2.63 8.44
C PHE A 242 -27.91 -3.86 7.52
N GLY A 243 -27.24 -4.99 7.80
CA GLY A 243 -27.47 -6.25 7.08
C GLY A 243 -27.19 -6.21 5.57
N ARG A 244 -26.13 -5.49 5.13
CA ARG A 244 -25.85 -5.22 3.71
C ARG A 244 -25.19 -6.38 2.93
N GLY A 245 -25.45 -7.63 3.29
CA GLY A 245 -24.89 -8.81 2.62
C GLY A 245 -23.38 -8.98 2.78
N SER A 246 -22.68 -8.16 3.57
CA SER A 246 -21.23 -8.27 3.79
C SER A 246 -20.83 -9.66 4.33
N ALA A 247 -21.66 -10.26 5.19
CA ALA A 247 -21.54 -11.65 5.62
C ALA A 247 -21.70 -12.65 4.46
N GLU A 248 -22.63 -12.43 3.54
CA GLU A 248 -22.85 -13.27 2.34
C GLU A 248 -21.70 -13.16 1.33
N LEU A 249 -21.00 -12.02 1.32
CA LEU A 249 -19.76 -11.80 0.56
C LEU A 249 -18.52 -12.40 1.23
N GLY A 250 -18.66 -13.03 2.41
CA GLY A 250 -17.55 -13.59 3.18
C GLY A 250 -16.72 -12.55 3.95
N ILE A 251 -17.22 -11.32 4.09
CA ILE A 251 -16.54 -10.18 4.73
C ILE A 251 -17.47 -9.60 5.82
N PRO A 252 -17.79 -10.35 6.89
CA PRO A 252 -18.66 -9.84 7.96
C PRO A 252 -18.04 -8.63 8.65
N THR A 253 -18.85 -7.60 8.94
CA THR A 253 -18.40 -6.36 9.58
C THR A 253 -19.05 -6.17 10.96
N ALA A 254 -18.22 -5.86 11.95
CA ALA A 254 -18.60 -5.40 13.28
C ALA A 254 -18.74 -3.87 13.26
N ASN A 255 -19.88 -3.35 13.68
CA ASN A 255 -20.12 -1.91 13.75
C ASN A 255 -19.84 -1.42 15.18
N LEU A 256 -19.32 -0.21 15.31
CA LEU A 256 -19.11 0.45 16.60
C LEU A 256 -19.87 1.79 16.67
N PRO A 257 -20.33 2.21 17.85
CA PRO A 257 -20.95 3.52 18.03
C PRO A 257 -19.94 4.63 17.77
N VAL A 258 -20.35 5.63 16.98
CA VAL A 258 -19.57 6.84 16.70
C VAL A 258 -20.14 7.98 17.53
N SER A 259 -19.29 8.71 18.24
CA SER A 259 -19.69 9.90 19.01
C SER A 259 -18.64 11.01 18.93
N PRO A 260 -19.04 12.29 18.92
CA PRO A 260 -18.08 13.40 18.89
C PRO A 260 -17.11 13.39 20.09
N THR A 261 -17.54 12.89 21.25
CA THR A 261 -16.73 12.82 22.46
C THR A 261 -15.81 11.60 22.49
N GLY A 262 -16.27 10.43 22.01
CA GLY A 262 -15.48 9.20 22.00
C GLY A 262 -14.52 9.09 20.81
N THR A 263 -14.88 9.73 19.69
CA THR A 263 -14.12 9.68 18.44
C THR A 263 -14.07 11.05 17.75
N PRO A 264 -13.47 12.09 18.37
CA PRO A 264 -13.43 13.44 17.79
C PRO A 264 -12.63 13.52 16.47
N TRP A 265 -11.66 12.63 16.30
CA TRP A 265 -10.82 12.54 15.09
C TRP A 265 -11.59 12.04 13.87
N LEU A 266 -12.73 11.36 14.08
CA LEU A 266 -13.53 10.77 13.02
C LEU A 266 -14.11 11.83 12.08
N ASP A 267 -14.29 13.07 12.52
CA ASP A 267 -14.76 14.16 11.64
C ASP A 267 -13.64 14.71 10.73
N THR A 268 -12.38 14.59 11.16
CA THR A 268 -11.22 15.13 10.44
C THR A 268 -10.55 14.14 9.49
N LEU A 269 -10.80 12.84 9.67
CA LEU A 269 -10.20 11.82 8.81
C LEU A 269 -10.85 11.77 7.43
N PRO A 270 -10.11 11.45 6.35
CA PRO A 270 -10.71 11.13 5.06
C PRO A 270 -11.74 9.98 5.18
N SER A 271 -12.73 9.92 4.30
CA SER A 271 -13.53 8.69 4.16
C SER A 271 -12.73 7.65 3.39
N GLY A 272 -12.76 6.40 3.85
CA GLY A 272 -12.06 5.32 3.17
C GLY A 272 -11.78 4.12 4.06
N VAL A 273 -10.83 3.32 3.60
CA VAL A 273 -10.42 2.06 4.21
C VAL A 273 -9.14 2.25 5.01
N TYR A 274 -9.15 1.76 6.23
CA TYR A 274 -8.07 1.82 7.21
C TYR A 274 -7.69 0.42 7.68
N PHE A 275 -6.53 0.28 8.32
CA PHE A 275 -6.09 -0.97 8.92
C PHE A 275 -5.49 -0.78 10.31
N GLY A 276 -5.46 -1.88 11.08
CA GLY A 276 -4.85 -1.86 12.39
C GLY A 276 -5.11 -3.14 13.18
N TRP A 277 -5.15 -3.02 14.49
CA TRP A 277 -5.43 -4.11 15.41
C TRP A 277 -6.76 -3.89 16.12
N ALA A 278 -7.55 -4.96 16.22
CA ALA A 278 -8.71 -5.04 17.08
C ALA A 278 -8.39 -5.92 18.30
N SER A 279 -8.99 -5.59 19.43
CA SER A 279 -9.07 -6.49 20.57
C SER A 279 -10.52 -6.77 20.93
N LEU A 280 -10.83 -8.01 21.26
CA LEU A 280 -12.18 -8.49 21.61
C LEU A 280 -12.17 -9.13 23.00
N CYS A 281 -13.07 -8.70 23.87
CA CYS A 281 -13.33 -9.34 25.16
C CYS A 281 -14.38 -10.44 25.00
N LEU A 282 -14.05 -11.50 24.24
CA LEU A 282 -14.99 -12.61 24.02
C LEU A 282 -15.35 -13.28 25.35
N PRO A 283 -16.59 -13.76 25.53
CA PRO A 283 -16.93 -14.53 26.72
C PRO A 283 -16.25 -15.91 26.69
N SER A 284 -15.98 -16.48 27.86
CA SER A 284 -15.23 -17.74 28.01
C SER A 284 -15.85 -18.96 27.31
N HIS A 285 -17.16 -18.92 27.02
CA HIS A 285 -17.89 -19.97 26.32
C HIS A 285 -17.92 -19.76 24.80
N HIS A 286 -17.41 -18.65 24.28
CA HIS A 286 -17.35 -18.41 22.84
C HIS A 286 -16.34 -19.39 22.20
N PRO A 287 -16.64 -20.01 21.04
CA PRO A 287 -15.76 -21.01 20.42
C PRO A 287 -14.37 -20.47 20.07
N ASP A 288 -14.28 -19.16 19.83
CA ASP A 288 -13.03 -18.45 19.51
C ASP A 288 -12.36 -17.77 20.70
N TYR A 289 -12.77 -18.05 21.94
CA TYR A 289 -12.17 -17.47 23.14
C TYR A 289 -10.69 -17.88 23.26
N ALA A 290 -9.79 -16.92 23.07
CA ALA A 290 -8.34 -17.14 23.12
C ALA A 290 -7.63 -15.84 23.56
N PRO A 291 -7.75 -15.43 24.83
CA PRO A 291 -7.21 -14.16 25.29
C PRO A 291 -5.69 -14.18 25.36
N VAL A 292 -5.08 -13.00 25.29
CA VAL A 292 -3.67 -12.80 25.60
C VAL A 292 -3.41 -13.14 27.07
N ALA A 293 -2.28 -13.77 27.38
CA ALA A 293 -1.89 -14.09 28.76
C ALA A 293 -1.92 -12.85 29.65
N GLY A 294 -2.65 -12.92 30.77
CA GLY A 294 -2.82 -11.80 31.70
C GLY A 294 -3.86 -10.75 31.28
N SER A 295 -4.63 -10.98 30.22
CA SER A 295 -5.74 -10.13 29.78
C SER A 295 -7.03 -10.95 29.56
N SER A 296 -8.17 -10.27 29.49
CA SER A 296 -9.46 -10.84 29.04
C SER A 296 -9.69 -10.63 27.54
N TYR A 297 -8.72 -10.04 26.83
CA TYR A 297 -8.86 -9.63 25.44
C TYR A 297 -8.03 -10.52 24.50
N SER A 298 -8.62 -10.88 23.37
CA SER A 298 -7.95 -11.49 22.22
C SER A 298 -7.56 -10.42 21.20
N LEU A 299 -6.40 -10.54 20.55
CA LEU A 299 -5.91 -9.61 19.53
C LEU A 299 -6.07 -10.16 18.12
N TYR A 300 -6.55 -9.34 17.19
CA TYR A 300 -6.73 -9.70 15.80
C TYR A 300 -6.35 -8.56 14.86
N PRO A 301 -5.72 -8.85 13.70
CA PRO A 301 -5.57 -7.85 12.66
C PRO A 301 -6.95 -7.50 12.06
N MET A 302 -7.13 -6.24 11.65
CA MET A 302 -8.40 -5.76 11.09
C MET A 302 -8.19 -4.79 9.93
N VAL A 303 -9.20 -4.72 9.07
CA VAL A 303 -9.47 -3.55 8.21
C VAL A 303 -10.75 -2.89 8.68
N MET A 304 -10.92 -1.61 8.41
CA MET A 304 -12.18 -0.92 8.69
C MET A 304 -12.51 0.10 7.60
N SER A 305 -13.81 0.25 7.32
CA SER A 305 -14.33 1.34 6.50
C SER A 305 -14.83 2.47 7.40
N ILE A 306 -14.49 3.71 7.03
CA ILE A 306 -15.05 4.91 7.63
C ILE A 306 -15.70 5.74 6.53
N GLY A 307 -17.01 5.96 6.63
CA GLY A 307 -17.78 6.62 5.57
C GLY A 307 -19.08 7.24 6.05
N TYR A 308 -19.77 7.94 5.15
CA TYR A 308 -21.14 8.38 5.39
C TYR A 308 -22.11 7.28 4.96
N ASN A 309 -23.20 7.12 5.69
CA ASN A 309 -24.27 6.23 5.25
C ASN A 309 -25.20 6.99 4.26
N PRO A 310 -25.14 6.73 2.94
CA PRO A 310 -25.83 7.55 1.95
C PRO A 310 -27.36 7.39 2.00
N PHE A 311 -27.85 6.28 2.57
CA PHE A 311 -29.25 5.88 2.53
C PHE A 311 -30.12 6.57 3.59
N TYR A 312 -29.55 6.97 4.73
CA TYR A 312 -30.28 7.65 5.81
C TYR A 312 -30.20 9.17 5.75
N LYS A 313 -29.57 9.74 4.70
CA LYS A 313 -29.16 11.17 4.69
C LYS A 313 -28.43 11.54 5.99
N ASN A 314 -27.66 10.61 6.53
CA ASN A 314 -27.12 10.72 7.88
C ASN A 314 -26.06 11.83 7.94
N THR A 315 -26.17 12.66 8.97
CA THR A 315 -25.15 13.66 9.35
C THR A 315 -23.98 13.04 10.10
N VAL A 316 -23.98 11.71 10.32
CA VAL A 316 -23.01 10.99 11.16
C VAL A 316 -22.36 9.85 10.37
N ARG A 317 -21.04 9.75 10.47
CA ARG A 317 -20.21 8.72 9.83
C ARG A 317 -20.35 7.37 10.54
N SER A 318 -20.21 6.27 9.80
CA SER A 318 -20.09 4.91 10.34
C SER A 318 -18.63 4.46 10.41
N ALA A 319 -18.36 3.54 11.34
CA ALA A 319 -17.10 2.82 11.47
C ALA A 319 -17.39 1.31 11.43
N GLU A 320 -17.02 0.67 10.32
CA GLU A 320 -17.33 -0.74 10.04
C GLU A 320 -16.05 -1.55 10.01
N VAL A 321 -15.88 -2.46 10.97
CA VAL A 321 -14.63 -3.21 11.17
C VAL A 321 -14.79 -4.62 10.63
N HIS A 322 -13.93 -5.03 9.71
CA HIS A 322 -13.76 -6.43 9.34
C HIS A 322 -12.51 -6.99 10.03
N VAL A 323 -12.73 -7.90 10.99
CA VAL A 323 -11.65 -8.62 11.65
C VAL A 323 -11.12 -9.71 10.73
N LEU A 324 -9.81 -9.78 10.52
CA LEU A 324 -9.16 -10.72 9.60
C LEU A 324 -9.00 -12.11 10.24
N LYS A 325 -10.09 -12.61 10.80
CA LYS A 325 -10.26 -13.95 11.36
C LYS A 325 -11.68 -14.41 11.02
N LYS A 326 -11.81 -15.68 10.61
CA LYS A 326 -13.12 -16.34 10.52
C LYS A 326 -13.53 -16.80 11.92
N PHE A 327 -14.66 -16.32 12.41
CA PHE A 327 -15.23 -16.72 13.68
C PHE A 327 -16.24 -17.86 13.49
N GLY A 328 -16.34 -18.73 14.50
CA GLY A 328 -17.33 -19.82 14.56
C GLY A 328 -18.70 -19.37 15.06
N ALA A 329 -18.81 -18.16 15.62
CA ALA A 329 -20.06 -17.56 16.09
C ALA A 329 -19.98 -16.02 16.05
N ASP A 330 -21.14 -15.37 16.09
CA ASP A 330 -21.25 -13.92 16.20
C ASP A 330 -20.87 -13.43 17.60
N PHE A 331 -20.42 -12.18 17.69
CA PHE A 331 -19.95 -11.55 18.93
C PHE A 331 -20.58 -10.17 19.18
N TYR A 332 -21.87 -10.00 18.84
CA TYR A 332 -22.62 -8.78 19.18
C TYR A 332 -22.65 -8.55 20.70
N GLY A 333 -22.60 -7.28 21.11
CA GLY A 333 -22.55 -6.88 22.52
C GLY A 333 -21.19 -7.09 23.20
N VAL A 334 -20.21 -7.67 22.51
CA VAL A 334 -18.85 -7.78 23.05
C VAL A 334 -18.14 -6.43 22.97
N THR A 335 -17.36 -6.09 24.01
CA THR A 335 -16.46 -4.93 23.98
C THR A 335 -15.35 -5.15 22.97
N MET A 336 -15.27 -4.24 22.00
CA MET A 336 -14.21 -4.17 21.00
C MET A 336 -13.42 -2.88 21.16
N ARG A 337 -12.10 -2.98 20.99
CA ARG A 337 -11.19 -1.82 20.94
C ARG A 337 -10.32 -1.88 19.70
N LEU A 338 -10.02 -0.71 19.13
CA LEU A 338 -9.27 -0.58 17.89
C LEU A 338 -8.06 0.33 18.07
N LEU A 339 -6.90 -0.13 17.59
CA LEU A 339 -5.76 0.72 17.26
C LEU A 339 -5.68 0.82 15.74
N ILE A 340 -5.98 2.00 15.22
CA ILE A 340 -5.99 2.29 13.78
C ILE A 340 -4.61 2.84 13.42
N LEU A 341 -3.91 2.17 12.51
CA LEU A 341 -2.48 2.40 12.28
C LEU A 341 -2.15 3.06 10.94
N GLY A 342 -3.10 3.06 10.01
CA GLY A 342 -2.89 3.70 8.73
C GLY A 342 -4.11 3.66 7.82
N PHE A 343 -4.04 4.47 6.77
CA PHE A 343 -5.00 4.56 5.69
C PHE A 343 -4.53 3.71 4.50
N ILE A 344 -5.46 2.97 3.88
CA ILE A 344 -5.20 2.18 2.67
C ILE A 344 -5.61 2.97 1.42
N ARG A 345 -6.85 3.46 1.37
CA ARG A 345 -7.42 4.12 0.19
C ARG A 345 -8.74 4.83 0.50
N GLU A 346 -9.14 5.76 -0.37
CA GLU A 346 -10.45 6.41 -0.35
C GLU A 346 -11.60 5.41 -0.57
N GLU A 347 -12.82 5.79 -0.16
CA GLU A 347 -14.05 5.11 -0.59
C GLU A 347 -14.16 5.14 -2.11
N LYS A 348 -14.70 4.07 -2.69
CA LYS A 348 -14.86 3.95 -4.14
C LYS A 348 -16.28 3.53 -4.47
N ASP A 349 -16.77 4.07 -5.57
CA ASP A 349 -17.95 3.54 -6.25
C ASP A 349 -17.52 2.36 -7.14
N TYR A 350 -18.35 1.30 -7.15
CA TYR A 350 -18.07 0.09 -7.91
C TYR A 350 -19.18 -0.15 -8.93
N ALA A 351 -18.77 -0.41 -10.18
CA ALA A 351 -19.70 -0.76 -11.26
C ALA A 351 -20.27 -2.19 -11.12
N GLY A 352 -19.69 -3.03 -10.26
CA GLY A 352 -20.13 -4.41 -10.04
C GLY A 352 -19.50 -5.05 -8.79
N LEU A 353 -20.14 -6.12 -8.32
CA LEU A 353 -19.81 -6.79 -7.06
C LEU A 353 -18.40 -7.41 -7.04
N GLU A 354 -17.96 -7.99 -8.15
CA GLU A 354 -16.64 -8.62 -8.25
C GLU A 354 -15.50 -7.62 -8.02
N ALA A 355 -15.62 -6.41 -8.58
CA ALA A 355 -14.64 -5.34 -8.41
C ALA A 355 -14.56 -4.86 -6.94
N LEU A 356 -15.71 -4.82 -6.26
CA LEU A 356 -15.78 -4.52 -4.82
C LEU A 356 -15.07 -5.60 -4.00
N ILE A 357 -15.39 -6.88 -4.22
CA ILE A 357 -14.77 -8.01 -3.51
C ILE A 357 -13.26 -8.04 -3.74
N ALA A 358 -12.81 -7.84 -4.99
CA ALA A 358 -11.40 -7.83 -5.33
C ALA A 358 -10.63 -6.73 -4.57
N ASP A 359 -11.21 -5.54 -4.45
CA ASP A 359 -10.61 -4.45 -3.69
C ASP A 359 -10.61 -4.72 -2.17
N ILE A 360 -11.68 -5.29 -1.62
CA ILE A 360 -11.71 -5.63 -0.19
C ILE A 360 -10.66 -6.69 0.15
N ASN A 361 -10.57 -7.76 -0.65
CA ASN A 361 -9.54 -8.79 -0.46
C ASN A 361 -8.14 -8.20 -0.53
N PHE A 362 -7.92 -7.26 -1.44
CA PHE A 362 -6.68 -6.53 -1.55
C PHE A 362 -6.38 -5.67 -0.32
N ASP A 363 -7.37 -4.97 0.22
CA ASP A 363 -7.24 -4.19 1.46
C ASP A 363 -6.85 -5.10 2.64
N CYS A 364 -7.47 -6.27 2.74
CA CYS A 364 -7.13 -7.29 3.74
C CYS A 364 -5.67 -7.78 3.59
N GLU A 365 -5.19 -8.00 2.37
CA GLU A 365 -3.80 -8.40 2.12
C GLU A 365 -2.80 -7.28 2.47
N VAL A 366 -3.13 -6.02 2.16
CA VAL A 366 -2.33 -4.86 2.58
C VAL A 366 -2.22 -4.80 4.09
N ALA A 367 -3.32 -4.98 4.80
CA ALA A 367 -3.35 -5.00 6.27
C ALA A 367 -2.50 -6.14 6.83
N LYS A 368 -2.70 -7.38 6.39
CA LYS A 368 -1.90 -8.54 6.85
C LYS A 368 -0.40 -8.31 6.66
N LYS A 369 0.02 -7.90 5.46
CA LYS A 369 1.43 -7.64 5.15
C LYS A 369 1.99 -6.49 5.99
N SER A 370 1.21 -5.43 6.18
CA SER A 370 1.63 -4.26 6.97
C SER A 370 1.81 -4.60 8.44
N LEU A 371 0.88 -5.36 9.02
CA LEU A 371 0.83 -5.73 10.44
C LEU A 371 1.77 -6.90 10.79
N ALA A 372 2.30 -7.61 9.79
CA ALA A 372 3.31 -8.66 10.00
C ALA A 372 4.71 -8.10 10.33
N ARG A 373 4.98 -6.81 10.09
CA ARG A 373 6.26 -6.14 10.35
C ARG A 373 6.48 -5.92 11.85
N ALA A 374 7.72 -6.07 12.31
CA ALA A 374 8.10 -5.94 13.73
C ALA A 374 7.49 -4.71 14.42
N ALA A 375 7.72 -3.50 13.89
CA ALA A 375 7.20 -2.25 14.44
C ALA A 375 5.68 -2.02 14.32
N TRP A 376 4.97 -2.94 13.66
CA TRP A 376 3.53 -2.88 13.42
C TRP A 376 2.78 -4.05 14.08
N LYS A 377 3.52 -5.02 14.63
CA LYS A 377 3.01 -6.22 15.28
C LYS A 377 3.08 -6.05 16.80
N PRO A 378 2.00 -6.35 17.55
CA PRO A 378 2.00 -6.42 19.00
C PRO A 378 3.04 -7.44 19.48
N LYS A 379 3.71 -7.11 20.58
CA LYS A 379 4.62 -8.03 21.29
C LYS A 379 3.90 -9.31 21.72
N GLU A 380 2.61 -9.20 22.00
CA GLU A 380 1.76 -10.26 22.53
C GLU A 380 1.31 -11.26 21.47
N VAL A 381 1.52 -10.97 20.18
CA VAL A 381 1.12 -11.82 19.05
C VAL A 381 2.32 -12.59 18.45
N GLY A 382 3.56 -12.19 18.74
CA GLY A 382 4.76 -12.93 18.30
C GLY A 382 6.08 -12.32 18.76
N GLU A 383 7.14 -13.13 18.77
CA GLU A 383 8.45 -12.82 19.38
C GLU A 383 9.16 -11.57 18.82
N GLU A 384 8.87 -11.19 17.57
CA GLU A 384 9.51 -10.05 16.88
C GLU A 384 8.68 -8.75 16.93
N GLY A 385 7.48 -8.78 17.53
CA GLY A 385 6.62 -7.60 17.59
C GLY A 385 7.19 -6.51 18.52
N THR A 386 7.06 -5.24 18.15
CA THR A 386 7.49 -4.10 19.00
C THR A 386 6.43 -3.02 19.18
N LEU A 387 5.26 -3.14 18.55
CA LEU A 387 4.15 -2.19 18.69
C LEU A 387 3.58 -2.21 20.11
N ASP A 388 3.46 -1.04 20.74
CA ASP A 388 2.77 -0.89 22.03
C ASP A 388 1.25 -1.04 21.86
N CYS A 389 0.71 -2.08 22.47
CA CYS A 389 -0.70 -2.45 22.42
C CYS A 389 -1.37 -2.41 23.80
N SER A 390 -0.72 -1.80 24.80
CA SER A 390 -1.23 -1.69 26.18
C SER A 390 -2.66 -1.13 26.24
N TRP A 391 -2.98 -0.17 25.37
CA TRP A 391 -4.32 0.42 25.29
C TRP A 391 -5.41 -0.59 24.87
N LEU A 392 -5.10 -1.53 23.97
CA LEU A 392 -6.01 -2.60 23.57
C LEU A 392 -6.27 -3.57 24.73
N LEU A 393 -5.21 -3.94 25.44
CA LEU A 393 -5.23 -4.98 26.46
C LEU A 393 -5.54 -4.48 27.87
N ARG A 394 -5.75 -3.17 28.06
CA ARG A 394 -5.98 -2.57 29.39
C ARG A 394 -7.13 -3.24 30.13
N ALA A 395 -6.99 -3.40 31.44
CA ALA A 395 -8.08 -3.87 32.27
C ALA A 395 -9.33 -2.99 32.06
N GLY A 396 -10.50 -3.61 31.98
CA GLY A 396 -11.75 -2.86 31.91
C GLY A 396 -11.92 -1.99 33.16
N GLY A 397 -12.38 -0.75 32.99
CA GLY A 397 -12.99 -0.01 34.10
C GLY A 397 -14.27 -0.72 34.56
N GLU A 398 -14.90 -0.22 35.63
CA GLU A 398 -16.09 -0.84 36.26
C GLU A 398 -17.27 -1.14 35.31
N GLU A 399 -17.27 -0.60 34.09
CA GLU A 399 -18.22 -0.87 33.00
C GLU A 399 -18.31 -2.36 32.60
N GLY A 400 -17.25 -3.15 32.77
CA GLY A 400 -17.29 -4.61 32.53
C GLY A 400 -18.23 -5.37 33.49
N LYS A 401 -18.58 -4.77 34.64
CA LYS A 401 -19.51 -5.36 35.63
C LYS A 401 -20.98 -5.09 35.31
N GLU A 402 -21.29 -4.24 34.32
CA GLU A 402 -22.66 -3.90 33.98
C GLU A 402 -23.35 -5.03 33.17
N TRP A 403 -22.58 -5.79 32.38
CA TRP A 403 -23.08 -6.95 31.64
C TRP A 403 -23.63 -8.08 32.53
N GLU A 404 -22.97 -8.38 33.66
CA GLU A 404 -23.49 -9.37 34.62
C GLU A 404 -24.75 -8.88 35.34
N ARG A 405 -24.92 -7.56 35.47
CA ARG A 405 -26.05 -6.94 36.15
C ARG A 405 -27.32 -6.89 35.28
N VAL A 406 -27.17 -6.65 33.98
CA VAL A 406 -28.28 -6.60 33.01
C VAL A 406 -28.88 -7.99 32.71
N ARG A 407 -28.17 -9.08 33.03
CA ARG A 407 -28.68 -10.46 32.83
C ARG A 407 -29.38 -11.06 34.05
N THR A 408 -29.21 -10.44 35.21
CA THR A 408 -29.76 -10.90 36.51
C THR A 408 -30.96 -10.09 36.98
N SER A 409 -31.37 -9.09 36.19
CA SER A 409 -32.62 -8.32 36.28
C SER A 409 -33.51 -8.63 35.10
#